data_AF-A0A9Q3YYD5-F1
#
_entry.id   AF-A0A9Q3YYD5-F1
#
_cell.length_a   1.000
_cell.length_b   1.000
_cell.length_c   1.000
_cell.angle_alpha   90.00
_cell.angle_beta   90.00
_cell.angle_gamma   90.00
#
_symmetry.space_group_name_H-M   'P 1'
#
loop_
_entity.id
_entity.type
_entity.pdbx_description
1 polymer ?
#
loop_
_entity_poly.entity_id
_entity_poly.type
_entity_poly.pdbx_seq_one_letter_code
_entity_poly.pdbx_strand_id
1 'polypeptide(L)'
;MINIRLVIFLFIGISHLSIAQTKKEIISKIIELNSLDGWDGIGNPVLEKNGLSNDSNYYNFEKLKKIISHNELFELSNHKNEVVRLYALDELMGKNLELINVKKEILDAISNKKMIQTHSGCIVDRELTYSIIYHNYWSNVRGKASKPPYETDEKKIELINLKAVNEDILLRDINSEILKLDEDLFWLIYDRVFEIEKYDVGLKKNIINLLYKYNNSYAFEYLSKNYPEEFKKSIYNTYFDKYFSKAKFNQVNQTFYLFNLAEFAFENTSIDMQNKILKKLKTTKGWEKELGGSFDAQIFKKYNIKL
;
A
#
# COMPACT_ATOMS: atom_id res chain seq x y z
N MET A 1 15.48 20.76 64.44
CA MET A 1 14.40 21.42 63.68
C MET A 1 14.68 21.25 62.20
N ILE A 2 13.95 20.35 61.53
CA ILE A 2 14.05 20.19 60.07
C ILE A 2 13.42 21.44 59.44
N ASN A 3 14.17 22.11 58.56
CA ASN A 3 13.74 23.34 57.92
C ASN A 3 12.64 23.01 56.89
N ILE A 4 11.38 23.10 57.31
CA ILE A 4 10.18 22.74 56.54
C ILE A 4 10.16 23.42 55.16
N ARG A 5 10.72 24.63 55.04
CA ARG A 5 10.84 25.33 53.75
C ARG A 5 11.77 24.61 52.77
N LEU A 6 12.87 24.01 53.23
CA LEU A 6 13.80 23.28 52.37
C LEU A 6 13.18 21.97 51.85
N VAL A 7 12.36 21.31 52.67
CA VAL A 7 11.62 20.09 52.31
C VAL A 7 10.54 20.38 51.26
N ILE A 8 9.85 21.51 51.38
CA ILE A 8 8.83 21.94 50.40
C ILE A 8 9.48 22.30 49.06
N PHE A 9 10.62 23.01 49.04
CA PHE A 9 11.35 23.30 47.81
C PHE A 9 11.91 22.04 47.13
N LEU A 10 12.36 21.04 47.89
CA LEU A 10 12.76 19.73 47.37
C LEU A 10 11.57 18.95 46.77
N PHE A 11 10.41 18.96 47.43
CA PHE A 11 9.20 18.30 46.91
C PHE A 11 8.66 18.99 45.64
N ILE A 12 8.68 20.33 45.60
CA ILE A 12 8.26 21.09 44.41
C ILE A 12 9.25 20.88 43.26
N GLY A 13 10.56 20.88 43.54
CA GLY A 13 11.60 20.59 42.55
C GLY A 13 11.52 19.18 41.97
N ILE A 14 11.15 18.18 42.79
CA ILE A 14 10.95 16.79 42.33
C ILE A 14 9.61 16.65 41.57
N SER A 15 8.57 17.40 41.94
CA SER A 15 7.27 17.39 41.25
C SER A 15 7.28 18.07 39.87
N HIS A 16 8.31 18.86 39.57
CA HIS A 16 8.55 19.44 38.24
C HIS A 16 9.52 18.64 37.37
N LEU A 17 10.11 17.56 37.90
CA LEU A 17 10.70 16.52 37.06
C LEU A 17 9.56 15.69 36.49
N SER A 18 8.91 16.20 35.43
CA SER A 18 8.20 15.32 34.52
C SER A 18 9.24 14.30 34.06
N ILE A 19 9.17 13.06 34.56
CA ILE A 19 10.10 12.01 34.16
C ILE A 19 9.86 11.81 32.66
N ALA A 20 10.75 12.39 31.85
CA ALA A 20 10.69 12.22 30.41
C ALA A 20 10.81 10.72 30.13
N GLN A 21 9.84 10.17 29.40
CA GLN A 21 9.85 8.75 29.06
C GLN A 21 11.15 8.41 28.33
N THR A 22 11.81 7.34 28.75
CA THR A 22 13.03 6.86 28.12
C THR A 22 12.74 6.22 26.78
N LYS A 23 13.74 6.20 25.87
CA LYS A 23 13.69 5.46 24.60
C LYS A 23 13.14 4.03 24.77
N LYS A 24 13.64 3.32 25.79
CA LYS A 24 13.28 1.91 26.06
C LYS A 24 11.82 1.75 26.47
N GLU A 25 11.30 2.67 27.29
CA GLU A 25 9.89 2.66 27.70
C GLU A 25 8.96 2.90 26.51
N ILE A 26 9.29 3.87 25.64
CA ILE A 26 8.48 4.16 24.45
C ILE A 26 8.49 2.97 23.49
N ILE A 27 9.66 2.37 23.22
CA ILE A 27 9.76 1.17 22.36
C ILE A 27 8.95 0.00 22.96
N SER A 28 9.06 -0.24 24.27
CA SER A 28 8.32 -1.32 24.93
C SER A 28 6.82 -1.15 24.76
N LYS A 29 6.34 0.09 24.81
CA LYS A 29 4.94 0.42 24.58
C LYS A 29 4.47 0.15 23.15
N ILE A 30 5.30 0.51 22.16
CA ILE A 30 4.98 0.20 20.75
C ILE A 30 4.86 -1.31 20.54
N ILE A 31 5.79 -2.06 21.14
CA ILE A 31 5.82 -3.52 21.09
C ILE A 31 4.61 -4.13 21.81
N GLU A 32 4.15 -3.54 22.91
CA GLU A 32 2.98 -4.03 23.67
C GLU A 32 1.69 -3.94 22.85
N LEU A 33 1.46 -2.80 22.19
CA LEU A 33 0.30 -2.59 21.31
C LEU A 33 0.39 -3.39 20.00
N ASN A 34 1.61 -3.61 19.51
CA ASN A 34 1.96 -4.47 18.37
C ASN A 34 1.04 -4.35 17.13
N SER A 35 0.67 -3.12 16.78
CA SER A 35 -0.14 -2.84 15.60
C SER A 35 0.30 -1.54 14.93
N LEU A 36 0.12 -1.46 13.61
CA LEU A 36 0.47 -0.27 12.84
C LEU A 36 -0.77 0.59 12.65
N ASP A 37 -0.72 1.84 13.07
CA ASP A 37 -1.78 2.80 12.76
C ASP A 37 -1.70 3.14 11.26
N GLY A 38 -2.75 2.80 10.51
CA GLY A 38 -2.91 3.12 9.10
C GLY A 38 -3.21 4.61 8.91
N TRP A 39 -2.43 5.24 8.03
CA TRP A 39 -2.61 6.63 7.63
C TRP A 39 -2.42 6.73 6.11
N ASP A 40 -3.42 7.24 5.39
CA ASP A 40 -3.44 7.34 3.92
C ASP A 40 -2.50 8.44 3.35
N GLY A 41 -1.42 8.78 4.05
CA GLY A 41 -0.31 9.59 3.51
C GLY A 41 -0.59 11.05 3.14
N ILE A 42 -1.85 11.53 3.14
CA ILE A 42 -2.20 12.90 2.69
C ILE A 42 -2.33 13.89 3.87
N GLY A 43 -2.19 13.42 5.11
CA GLY A 43 -2.05 14.30 6.26
C GLY A 43 -1.35 13.58 7.40
N ASN A 44 -0.14 14.03 7.76
CA ASN A 44 0.43 13.65 9.06
C ASN A 44 -0.55 14.11 10.14
N PRO A 45 -1.03 13.23 11.02
CA PRO A 45 -1.92 13.66 12.07
C PRO A 45 -1.22 14.69 12.95
N VAL A 46 -1.90 15.80 13.18
CA VAL A 46 -1.46 16.78 14.16
C VAL A 46 -1.75 16.15 15.53
N LEU A 47 -0.67 15.72 16.19
CA LEU A 47 -0.67 14.95 17.46
C LEU A 47 -1.63 15.52 18.53
N GLU A 48 -1.83 16.84 18.55
CA GLU A 48 -2.67 17.53 19.54
C GLU A 48 -4.12 17.77 19.09
N LYS A 49 -4.43 17.72 17.78
CA LYS A 49 -5.78 17.99 17.25
C LYS A 49 -6.58 16.72 16.97
N ASN A 50 -5.92 15.61 16.67
CA ASN A 50 -6.60 14.39 16.22
C ASN A 50 -6.93 13.43 17.37
N GLY A 51 -6.80 13.86 18.62
CA GLY A 51 -7.09 13.03 19.80
C GLY A 51 -6.16 11.83 19.96
N LEU A 52 -4.99 11.84 19.31
CA LEU A 52 -4.03 10.76 19.41
C LEU A 52 -3.47 10.71 20.82
N SER A 53 -3.79 9.63 21.52
CA SER A 53 -3.33 9.37 22.87
C SER A 53 -2.07 8.51 22.84
N ASN A 54 -1.60 8.25 24.05
CA ASN A 54 -0.61 7.25 24.39
C ASN A 54 -0.96 5.83 23.89
N ASP A 55 -2.18 5.57 23.41
CA ASP A 55 -2.64 4.27 22.88
C ASP A 55 -2.45 4.16 21.36
N SER A 56 -1.96 5.21 20.70
CA SER A 56 -1.55 5.18 19.30
C SER A 56 -0.06 4.88 19.18
N ASN A 57 0.28 3.89 18.35
CA ASN A 57 1.66 3.56 18.05
C ASN A 57 2.35 4.60 17.17
N TYR A 58 1.63 5.27 16.28
CA TYR A 58 2.14 6.43 15.55
C TYR A 58 2.55 7.55 16.52
N TYR A 59 1.68 7.89 17.47
CA TYR A 59 1.97 8.92 18.47
C TYR A 59 3.19 8.56 19.33
N ASN A 60 3.29 7.31 19.77
CA ASN A 60 4.45 6.82 20.51
C ASN A 60 5.72 6.87 19.65
N PHE A 61 5.66 6.52 18.36
CA PHE A 61 6.80 6.60 17.46
C PHE A 61 7.24 8.05 17.19
N GLU A 62 6.31 9.00 17.02
CA GLU A 62 6.64 10.42 16.88
C GLU A 62 7.35 10.98 18.12
N LYS A 63 6.98 10.51 19.33
CA LYS A 63 7.73 10.84 20.55
C LYS A 63 9.14 10.24 20.54
N LEU A 64 9.26 8.96 20.19
CA LEU A 64 10.53 8.25 20.09
C LEU A 64 11.49 8.99 19.15
N LYS A 65 10.99 9.40 17.98
CA LYS A 65 11.76 10.10 16.95
C LYS A 65 12.39 11.40 17.42
N LYS A 66 11.76 12.11 18.37
CA LYS A 66 12.29 13.37 18.92
C LYS A 66 13.50 13.20 19.82
N ILE A 67 13.75 11.97 20.31
CA ILE A 67 14.79 11.70 21.31
C ILE A 67 15.87 10.72 20.84
N ILE A 68 15.70 10.10 19.67
CA ILE A 68 16.70 9.20 19.07
C ILE A 68 17.51 9.90 17.98
N SER A 69 18.76 9.46 17.80
CA SER A 69 19.61 9.89 16.70
C SER A 69 19.25 9.21 15.36
N HIS A 70 19.81 9.72 14.26
CA HIS A 70 19.68 9.10 12.93
C HIS A 70 20.23 7.67 12.88
N ASN A 71 21.36 7.41 13.55
CA ASN A 71 21.94 6.06 13.62
C ASN A 71 21.02 5.11 14.38
N GLU A 72 20.42 5.56 15.49
CA GLU A 72 19.46 4.75 16.23
C GLU A 72 18.18 4.49 15.43
N LEU A 73 17.71 5.46 14.65
CA LEU A 73 16.58 5.23 13.73
C LEU A 73 16.91 4.15 12.69
N PHE A 74 18.13 4.15 12.15
CA PHE A 74 18.61 3.10 11.26
C PHE A 74 18.74 1.73 11.96
N GLU A 75 19.16 1.68 13.23
CA GLU A 75 19.11 0.44 14.01
C GLU A 75 17.68 -0.08 14.18
N LEU A 76 16.70 0.83 14.39
CA LEU A 76 15.30 0.46 14.54
C LEU A 76 14.68 -0.11 13.25
N SER A 77 15.17 0.25 12.06
CA SER A 77 14.69 -0.34 10.80
C SER A 77 15.07 -1.82 10.64
N ASN A 78 15.98 -2.32 11.48
CA ASN A 78 16.36 -3.73 11.58
C ASN A 78 15.80 -4.41 12.83
N HIS A 79 14.86 -3.77 13.54
CA HIS A 79 14.34 -4.26 14.81
C HIS A 79 13.51 -5.54 14.63
N LYS A 80 13.60 -6.45 15.62
CA LYS A 80 12.90 -7.75 15.60
C LYS A 80 11.37 -7.65 15.60
N ASN A 81 10.83 -6.57 16.16
CA ASN A 81 9.40 -6.29 16.16
C ASN A 81 9.05 -5.53 14.87
N GLU A 82 8.15 -6.10 14.06
CA GLU A 82 7.82 -5.58 12.73
C GLU A 82 7.21 -4.17 12.78
N VAL A 83 6.40 -3.84 13.80
CA VAL A 83 5.78 -2.51 13.89
C VAL A 83 6.84 -1.43 14.09
N VAL A 84 7.77 -1.64 15.03
CA VAL A 84 8.91 -0.73 15.23
C VAL A 84 9.74 -0.59 13.95
N ARG A 85 10.02 -1.72 13.29
CA ARG A 85 10.75 -1.75 12.03
C ARG A 85 10.05 -0.96 10.92
N LEU A 86 8.75 -1.15 10.75
CA LEU A 86 7.97 -0.51 9.68
C LEU A 86 7.88 1.01 9.87
N TYR A 87 7.65 1.49 11.09
CA TYR A 87 7.71 2.93 11.37
C TYR A 87 9.09 3.53 11.08
N ALA A 88 10.16 2.83 11.47
CA ALA A 88 11.53 3.29 11.20
C ALA A 88 11.85 3.31 9.69
N LEU A 89 11.43 2.28 8.95
CA LEU A 89 11.57 2.23 7.49
C LEU A 89 10.84 3.39 6.80
N ASP A 90 9.59 3.66 7.19
CA ASP A 90 8.79 4.75 6.61
C ASP A 90 9.46 6.12 6.81
N GLU A 91 9.90 6.42 8.04
CA GLU A 91 10.60 7.69 8.33
C GLU A 91 11.91 7.81 7.53
N LEU A 92 12.67 6.72 7.38
CA LEU A 92 13.90 6.70 6.59
C LEU A 92 13.61 6.92 5.10
N MET A 93 12.54 6.35 4.53
CA MET A 93 12.14 6.61 3.13
C MET A 93 11.76 8.07 2.89
N GLY A 94 11.12 8.70 3.89
CA GLY A 94 10.71 10.10 3.83
C GLY A 94 11.87 11.10 3.87
N LYS A 95 12.91 10.84 4.68
CA LYS A 95 13.96 11.82 4.98
C LYS A 95 15.40 11.41 4.64
N ASN A 96 15.72 10.12 4.63
CA ASN A 96 17.09 9.61 4.58
C ASN A 96 17.21 8.35 3.69
N LEU A 97 16.72 8.45 2.45
CA LEU A 97 16.64 7.30 1.54
C LEU A 97 18.01 6.63 1.29
N GLU A 98 19.09 7.40 1.32
CA GLU A 98 20.46 6.92 1.12
C GLU A 98 20.92 5.90 2.18
N LEU A 99 20.29 5.89 3.36
CA LEU A 99 20.63 4.96 4.43
C LEU A 99 19.99 3.59 4.27
N ILE A 100 19.01 3.43 3.38
CA ILE A 100 18.23 2.19 3.25
C ILE A 100 18.27 1.64 1.83
N ASN A 101 18.47 0.33 1.71
CA ASN A 101 18.30 -0.37 0.44
C ASN A 101 16.83 -0.75 0.27
N VAL A 102 15.99 0.20 -0.14
CA VAL A 102 14.54 0.01 -0.26
C VAL A 102 14.17 -1.20 -1.12
N LYS A 103 14.87 -1.39 -2.24
CA LYS A 103 14.64 -2.53 -3.13
C LYS A 103 14.80 -3.85 -2.38
N LYS A 104 15.90 -4.00 -1.63
CA LYS A 104 16.14 -5.18 -0.82
C LYS A 104 15.05 -5.37 0.24
N GLU A 105 14.70 -4.30 0.97
CA GLU A 105 13.67 -4.37 2.04
C GLU A 105 12.31 -4.86 1.50
N ILE A 106 11.92 -4.41 0.30
CA ILE A 106 10.67 -4.83 -0.35
C ILE A 106 10.76 -6.29 -0.80
N LEU A 107 11.81 -6.68 -1.53
CA LEU A 107 11.96 -8.04 -2.07
C LEU A 107 12.12 -9.10 -0.96
N ASP A 108 12.84 -8.77 0.11
CA ASP A 108 12.97 -9.63 1.28
C ASP A 108 11.63 -9.75 2.02
N ALA A 109 10.86 -8.66 2.14
CA ALA A 109 9.52 -8.70 2.74
C ALA A 109 8.53 -9.54 1.92
N ILE A 110 8.59 -9.46 0.58
CA ILE A 110 7.79 -10.29 -0.34
C ILE A 110 8.09 -11.78 -0.09
N SER A 111 9.36 -12.14 0.05
CA SER A 111 9.78 -13.52 0.29
C SER A 111 9.28 -14.07 1.64
N ASN A 112 9.17 -13.20 2.66
CA ASN A 112 8.77 -13.60 4.01
C ASN A 112 7.25 -13.59 4.26
N LYS A 113 6.48 -12.81 3.48
CA LYS A 113 4.99 -12.72 3.54
C LYS A 113 4.44 -12.53 4.96
N LYS A 114 5.16 -11.79 5.80
CA LYS A 114 4.70 -11.51 7.17
C LYS A 114 3.46 -10.64 7.10
N MET A 115 2.50 -10.91 7.98
CA MET A 115 1.34 -10.05 8.19
C MET A 115 1.46 -9.37 9.54
N ILE A 116 0.99 -8.13 9.60
CA ILE A 116 0.84 -7.39 10.86
C ILE A 116 -0.58 -6.88 10.97
N GLN A 117 -1.00 -6.62 12.21
CA GLN A 117 -2.28 -5.97 12.45
C GLN A 117 -2.17 -4.48 12.16
N THR A 118 -3.15 -3.93 11.44
CA THR A 118 -3.27 -2.51 11.17
C THR A 118 -4.56 -1.95 11.77
N HIS A 119 -4.58 -0.66 12.09
CA HIS A 119 -5.77 0.04 12.57
C HIS A 119 -6.02 1.31 11.77
N SER A 120 -7.26 1.52 11.33
CA SER A 120 -7.73 2.80 10.82
C SER A 120 -8.94 3.24 11.63
N GLY A 121 -8.72 4.12 12.60
CA GLY A 121 -9.72 4.45 13.62
C GLY A 121 -10.12 3.22 14.43
N CYS A 122 -11.38 2.80 14.33
CA CYS A 122 -11.89 1.59 15.01
C CYS A 122 -11.82 0.32 14.15
N ILE A 123 -11.35 0.42 12.91
CA ILE A 123 -11.27 -0.70 11.97
C ILE A 123 -9.94 -1.41 12.19
N VAL A 124 -10.00 -2.69 12.52
CA VAL A 124 -8.82 -3.56 12.69
C VAL A 124 -8.71 -4.47 11.47
N ASP A 125 -7.55 -4.48 10.82
CA ASP A 125 -7.28 -5.38 9.69
C ASP A 125 -5.89 -6.03 9.82
N ARG A 126 -5.51 -6.82 8.82
CA ARG A 126 -4.19 -7.42 8.68
C ARG A 126 -3.64 -7.19 7.29
N GLU A 127 -2.44 -6.62 7.25
CA GLU A 127 -1.76 -6.30 6.00
C GLU A 127 -0.41 -7.00 5.92
N LEU A 128 -0.03 -7.33 4.68
CA LEU A 128 1.28 -7.89 4.38
C LEU A 128 2.34 -6.79 4.50
N THR A 129 3.43 -7.06 5.22
CA THR A 129 4.48 -6.07 5.46
C THR A 129 5.09 -5.55 4.17
N TYR A 130 5.23 -6.39 3.14
CA TYR A 130 5.71 -5.93 1.84
C TYR A 130 4.76 -4.94 1.17
N SER A 131 3.44 -5.07 1.39
CA SER A 131 2.45 -4.16 0.83
C SER A 131 2.56 -2.78 1.46
N ILE A 132 2.77 -2.73 2.77
CA ILE A 132 3.02 -1.51 3.53
C ILE A 132 4.34 -0.85 3.08
N ILE A 133 5.45 -1.60 3.07
CA ILE A 133 6.77 -1.05 2.71
C ILE A 133 6.75 -0.50 1.27
N TYR A 134 6.17 -1.27 0.34
CA TYR A 134 6.02 -0.84 -1.05
C TYR A 134 5.12 0.41 -1.16
N HIS A 135 3.97 0.42 -0.47
CA HIS A 135 3.07 1.58 -0.42
C HIS A 135 3.80 2.83 0.04
N ASN A 136 4.52 2.74 1.17
CA ASN A 136 5.21 3.88 1.76
C ASN A 136 6.25 4.45 0.81
N TYR A 137 7.01 3.60 0.10
CA TYR A 137 7.96 4.08 -0.89
C TYR A 137 7.26 4.76 -2.08
N TRP A 138 6.25 4.12 -2.66
CA TRP A 138 5.45 4.68 -3.76
C TRP A 138 4.78 6.01 -3.37
N SER A 139 4.20 6.09 -2.17
CA SER A 139 3.59 7.32 -1.62
C SER A 139 4.63 8.40 -1.40
N ASN A 140 5.84 8.06 -0.95
CA ASN A 140 6.93 9.01 -0.79
C ASN A 140 7.39 9.61 -2.14
N VAL A 141 7.42 8.81 -3.22
CA VAL A 141 7.72 9.32 -4.57
C VAL A 141 6.69 10.37 -5.00
N ARG A 142 5.39 10.04 -4.87
CA ARG A 142 4.27 10.95 -5.19
C ARG A 142 4.27 12.21 -4.31
N GLY A 143 4.36 12.02 -2.99
CA GLY A 143 4.34 13.09 -2.00
C GLY A 143 5.50 14.07 -2.12
N LYS A 144 6.70 13.64 -2.56
CA LYS A 144 7.84 14.53 -2.83
C LYS A 144 7.59 15.44 -4.03
N ALA A 145 6.88 14.96 -5.05
CA ALA A 145 6.58 15.73 -6.26
C ALA A 145 5.51 16.80 -6.03
N SER A 146 4.58 16.55 -5.11
CA SER A 146 3.50 17.46 -4.73
C SER A 146 3.89 18.52 -3.68
N LYS A 147 5.20 18.75 -3.45
CA LYS A 147 5.71 19.75 -2.49
C LYS A 147 5.62 21.20 -3.02
N PRO A 148 5.70 22.22 -2.14
CA PRO A 148 5.34 23.61 -2.45
C PRO A 148 6.01 24.22 -3.70
N PRO A 149 5.34 25.17 -4.39
CA PRO A 149 4.04 25.77 -4.05
C PRO A 149 2.89 24.77 -4.29
N TYR A 150 2.07 24.56 -3.25
CA TYR A 150 1.04 23.53 -3.24
C TYR A 150 0.10 23.71 -4.44
N GLU A 151 0.10 22.75 -5.35
CA GLU A 151 -1.00 22.61 -6.31
C GLU A 151 -2.23 22.12 -5.53
N THR A 152 -3.39 22.67 -5.85
CA THR A 152 -4.66 22.37 -5.15
C THR A 152 -5.67 21.72 -6.08
N ASP A 153 -5.45 21.80 -7.40
CA ASP A 153 -6.23 21.10 -8.39
C ASP A 153 -5.88 19.60 -8.38
N GLU A 154 -6.84 18.76 -8.00
CA GLU A 154 -6.66 17.31 -7.88
C GLU A 154 -6.17 16.65 -9.18
N LYS A 155 -6.64 17.11 -10.35
CA LYS A 155 -6.22 16.53 -11.64
C LYS A 155 -4.77 16.88 -11.94
N LYS A 156 -4.34 18.10 -11.64
CA LYS A 156 -2.94 18.49 -11.81
C LYS A 156 -2.03 17.79 -10.82
N ILE A 157 -2.45 17.64 -9.56
CA ILE A 157 -1.74 16.83 -8.56
C ILE A 157 -1.56 15.40 -9.08
N GLU A 158 -2.60 14.81 -9.65
CA GLU A 158 -2.51 13.45 -10.20
C GLU A 158 -1.51 13.38 -11.37
N LEU A 159 -1.54 14.34 -12.29
CA LEU A 159 -0.55 14.39 -13.39
C LEU A 159 0.88 14.54 -12.89
N ILE A 160 1.11 15.35 -11.84
CA ILE A 160 2.42 15.52 -11.20
C ILE A 160 2.87 14.21 -10.56
N ASN A 161 1.98 13.53 -9.83
CA ASN A 161 2.25 12.26 -9.17
C ASN A 161 2.58 11.16 -10.17
N LEU A 162 1.79 11.02 -11.24
CA LEU A 162 2.03 10.05 -12.30
C LEU A 162 3.37 10.30 -13.00
N LYS A 163 3.71 11.57 -13.26
CA LYS A 163 5.02 11.94 -13.81
C LYS A 163 6.15 11.50 -12.88
N ALA A 164 6.04 11.78 -11.59
CA ALA A 164 7.05 11.41 -10.61
C ALA A 164 7.25 9.89 -10.51
N VAL A 165 6.17 9.12 -10.47
CA VAL A 165 6.21 7.65 -10.49
C VAL A 165 6.90 7.13 -11.75
N ASN A 166 6.62 7.73 -12.92
CA ASN A 166 7.23 7.34 -14.19
C ASN A 166 8.71 7.72 -14.32
N GLU A 167 9.17 8.73 -13.60
CA GLU A 167 10.55 9.23 -13.64
C GLU A 167 11.44 8.62 -12.53
N ASP A 168 10.87 8.01 -11.48
CA ASP A 168 11.63 7.41 -10.39
C ASP A 168 12.32 6.10 -10.82
N ILE A 169 13.64 6.15 -11.00
CA ILE A 169 14.46 5.04 -11.48
C ILE A 169 14.42 3.84 -10.52
N LEU A 170 14.46 4.10 -9.20
CA LEU A 170 14.49 3.04 -8.20
C LEU A 170 13.14 2.32 -8.14
N LEU A 171 12.01 3.04 -8.19
CA LEU A 171 10.67 2.45 -8.27
C LEU A 171 10.50 1.61 -9.53
N ARG A 172 10.98 2.10 -10.69
CA ARG A 172 10.95 1.32 -11.94
C ARG A 172 11.75 0.02 -11.84
N ASP A 173 12.93 0.07 -11.21
CA ASP A 173 13.76 -1.11 -10.99
C ASP A 173 13.08 -2.10 -10.01
N ILE A 174 12.52 -1.62 -8.91
CA ILE A 174 11.72 -2.42 -7.96
C ILE A 174 10.55 -3.09 -8.68
N ASN A 175 9.75 -2.32 -9.42
CA ASN A 175 8.60 -2.85 -10.15
C ASN A 175 9.03 -3.87 -11.21
N SER A 176 10.17 -3.65 -11.87
CA SER A 176 10.72 -4.59 -12.84
C SER A 176 11.08 -5.93 -12.20
N GLU A 177 11.67 -5.93 -10.99
CA GLU A 177 11.92 -7.15 -10.23
C GLU A 177 10.62 -7.82 -9.77
N ILE A 178 9.65 -7.05 -9.27
CA ILE A 178 8.31 -7.57 -8.90
C ILE A 178 7.66 -8.29 -10.09
N LEU A 179 7.68 -7.68 -11.28
CA LEU A 179 7.09 -8.27 -12.48
C LEU A 179 7.83 -9.54 -12.94
N LYS A 180 9.10 -9.73 -12.57
CA LYS A 180 9.85 -10.96 -12.87
C LYS A 180 9.47 -12.12 -11.96
N LEU A 181 8.87 -11.86 -10.80
CA LEU A 181 8.45 -12.91 -9.87
C LEU A 181 7.32 -13.74 -10.50
N ASP A 182 7.45 -15.06 -10.42
CA ASP A 182 6.39 -15.98 -10.82
C ASP A 182 5.41 -16.24 -9.66
N GLU A 183 4.86 -15.17 -9.10
CA GLU A 183 3.93 -15.20 -7.96
C GLU A 183 2.79 -14.18 -8.16
N ASP A 184 1.59 -14.48 -7.64
CA ASP A 184 0.48 -13.53 -7.52
C ASP A 184 0.54 -12.79 -6.17
N LEU A 185 1.13 -11.59 -6.19
CA LEU A 185 1.20 -10.72 -5.01
C LEU A 185 -0.15 -10.06 -4.73
N PHE A 186 -0.31 -9.45 -3.56
CA PHE A 186 -1.54 -8.73 -3.22
C PHE A 186 -1.92 -7.71 -4.31
N TRP A 187 -3.17 -7.73 -4.75
CA TRP A 187 -3.66 -7.00 -5.93
C TRP A 187 -3.25 -5.52 -5.98
N LEU A 188 -3.22 -4.86 -4.83
CA LEU A 188 -2.88 -3.44 -4.69
C LEU A 188 -1.41 -3.12 -5.07
N ILE A 189 -0.54 -4.13 -5.07
CA ILE A 189 0.80 -3.99 -5.66
C ILE A 189 0.69 -3.75 -7.16
N TYR A 190 -0.15 -4.51 -7.85
CA TYR A 190 -0.27 -4.44 -9.30
C TYR A 190 -0.97 -3.16 -9.77
N ASP A 191 -1.97 -2.70 -9.01
CA ASP A 191 -2.61 -1.39 -9.20
C ASP A 191 -1.55 -0.27 -9.33
N ARG A 192 -0.56 -0.28 -8.44
CA ARG A 192 0.52 0.72 -8.39
C ARG A 192 1.67 0.43 -9.36
N VAL A 193 2.06 -0.84 -9.51
CA VAL A 193 3.12 -1.25 -10.44
C VAL A 193 2.74 -0.80 -11.85
N PHE A 194 1.49 -0.96 -12.26
CA PHE A 194 1.05 -0.61 -13.61
C PHE A 194 0.68 0.88 -13.81
N GLU A 195 0.91 1.76 -12.84
CA GLU A 195 0.92 3.22 -13.06
C GLU A 195 2.09 3.67 -13.95
N ILE A 196 3.16 2.87 -14.02
CA ILE A 196 4.24 3.07 -14.98
C ILE A 196 3.67 2.92 -16.39
N GLU A 197 3.81 3.97 -17.20
CA GLU A 197 3.23 4.05 -18.52
C GLU A 197 3.73 2.92 -19.39
N LYS A 198 5.05 2.72 -19.47
CA LYS A 198 5.64 1.66 -20.29
C LYS A 198 6.96 1.13 -19.73
N TYR A 199 6.97 -0.17 -19.49
CA TYR A 199 8.13 -0.98 -19.17
C TYR A 199 8.95 -1.36 -20.40
N ASP A 200 10.19 -1.77 -20.16
CA ASP A 200 11.08 -2.34 -21.18
C ASP A 200 10.45 -3.55 -21.85
N VAL A 201 10.70 -3.70 -23.15
CA VAL A 201 10.13 -4.77 -23.99
C VAL A 201 10.41 -6.17 -23.41
N GLY A 202 11.53 -6.33 -22.70
CA GLY A 202 11.91 -7.58 -22.03
C GLY A 202 10.88 -8.06 -20.99
N LEU A 203 10.14 -7.17 -20.34
CA LEU A 203 9.14 -7.52 -19.31
C LEU A 203 7.79 -7.94 -19.90
N LYS A 204 7.54 -7.69 -21.18
CA LYS A 204 6.25 -8.02 -21.82
C LYS A 204 5.86 -9.48 -21.61
N LYS A 205 6.82 -10.41 -21.72
CA LYS A 205 6.57 -11.85 -21.52
C LYS A 205 6.10 -12.15 -20.09
N ASN A 206 6.70 -11.50 -19.10
CA ASN A 206 6.33 -11.66 -17.70
C ASN A 206 4.92 -11.10 -17.42
N ILE A 207 4.58 -9.94 -17.99
CA ILE A 207 3.24 -9.34 -17.85
C ILE A 207 2.17 -10.20 -18.52
N ILE A 208 2.45 -10.79 -19.69
CA ILE A 208 1.55 -11.77 -20.33
C ILE A 208 1.40 -13.02 -19.45
N ASN A 209 2.49 -13.51 -18.84
CA ASN A 209 2.42 -14.64 -17.92
C ASN A 209 1.56 -14.32 -16.70
N LEU A 210 1.69 -13.12 -16.13
CA LEU A 210 0.86 -12.63 -15.02
C LEU A 210 -0.63 -12.61 -15.39
N LEU A 211 -0.97 -12.08 -16.57
CA LEU A 211 -2.33 -12.11 -17.10
C LEU A 211 -2.88 -13.53 -17.23
N TYR A 212 -2.15 -14.43 -17.90
CA TYR A 212 -2.67 -15.76 -18.21
C TYR A 212 -2.68 -16.71 -17.01
N LYS A 213 -1.60 -16.73 -16.23
CA LYS A 213 -1.45 -17.66 -15.11
C LYS A 213 -2.33 -17.27 -13.93
N TYR A 214 -2.43 -15.98 -13.64
CA TYR A 214 -3.10 -15.47 -12.44
C TYR A 214 -4.41 -14.73 -12.71
N ASN A 215 -4.82 -14.60 -13.98
CA ASN A 215 -5.99 -13.81 -14.39
C ASN A 215 -5.92 -12.35 -13.93
N ASN A 216 -4.70 -11.81 -13.82
CA ASN A 216 -4.46 -10.46 -13.32
C ASN A 216 -5.00 -9.41 -14.29
N SER A 217 -6.00 -8.65 -13.85
CA SER A 217 -6.69 -7.65 -14.68
C SER A 217 -5.85 -6.39 -14.90
N TYR A 218 -5.01 -5.99 -13.95
CA TYR A 218 -4.09 -4.87 -14.15
C TYR A 218 -3.10 -5.13 -15.30
N ALA A 219 -2.61 -6.37 -15.42
CA ALA A 219 -1.82 -6.79 -16.57
C ALA A 219 -2.65 -6.76 -17.88
N PHE A 220 -3.94 -7.11 -17.84
CA PHE A 220 -4.84 -6.99 -18.99
C PHE A 220 -4.94 -5.54 -19.47
N GLU A 221 -5.24 -4.61 -18.57
CA GLU A 221 -5.37 -3.18 -18.88
C GLU A 221 -4.07 -2.60 -19.42
N TYR A 222 -2.96 -2.90 -18.75
CA TYR A 222 -1.64 -2.47 -19.18
C TYR A 222 -1.30 -2.97 -20.60
N LEU A 223 -1.55 -4.26 -20.90
CA LEU A 223 -1.30 -4.82 -22.23
C LEU A 223 -2.22 -4.21 -23.30
N SER A 224 -3.49 -3.97 -22.97
CA SER A 224 -4.45 -3.31 -23.85
C SER A 224 -4.00 -1.90 -24.21
N LYS A 225 -3.50 -1.14 -23.23
CA LYS A 225 -3.02 0.23 -23.41
C LYS A 225 -1.69 0.29 -24.17
N ASN A 226 -0.72 -0.55 -23.81
CA ASN A 226 0.67 -0.40 -24.27
C ASN A 226 1.08 -1.26 -25.47
N TYR A 227 0.31 -2.32 -25.76
CA TYR A 227 0.53 -3.21 -26.89
C TYR A 227 -0.79 -3.48 -27.66
N PRO A 228 -1.55 -2.44 -28.06
CA PRO A 228 -2.92 -2.58 -28.56
C PRO A 228 -3.05 -3.49 -29.78
N GLU A 229 -2.08 -3.45 -30.71
CA GLU A 229 -2.10 -4.27 -31.92
C GLU A 229 -1.97 -5.76 -31.62
N GLU A 230 -0.97 -6.15 -30.81
CA GLU A 230 -0.78 -7.53 -30.37
C GLU A 230 -1.94 -7.98 -29.46
N PHE A 231 -2.41 -7.05 -28.63
CA PHE A 231 -3.50 -7.31 -27.71
C PHE A 231 -4.78 -7.71 -28.43
N LYS A 232 -5.21 -6.91 -29.41
CA LYS A 232 -6.38 -7.18 -30.25
C LYS A 232 -6.19 -8.42 -31.13
N LYS A 233 -4.98 -8.61 -31.67
CA LYS A 233 -4.69 -9.71 -32.60
C LYS A 233 -4.73 -11.09 -31.93
N SER A 234 -4.18 -11.23 -30.72
CA SER A 234 -4.01 -12.55 -30.11
C SER A 234 -4.29 -12.62 -28.61
N ILE A 235 -3.90 -11.60 -27.83
CA ILE A 235 -3.95 -11.69 -26.36
C ILE A 235 -5.38 -11.74 -25.85
N TYR A 236 -6.25 -10.84 -26.34
CA TYR A 236 -7.64 -10.71 -25.90
C TYR A 236 -8.41 -12.02 -26.00
N ASN A 237 -8.46 -12.62 -27.20
CA ASN A 237 -9.19 -13.88 -27.42
C ASN A 237 -8.54 -15.03 -26.64
N THR A 238 -7.21 -15.10 -26.61
CA THR A 238 -6.49 -16.13 -25.86
C THR A 238 -6.82 -16.07 -24.37
N TYR A 239 -6.81 -14.87 -23.78
CA TYR A 239 -7.18 -14.65 -22.39
C TYR A 239 -8.61 -15.13 -22.11
N PHE A 240 -9.59 -14.61 -22.85
CA PHE A 240 -10.99 -14.91 -22.58
C PHE A 240 -11.35 -16.39 -22.80
N ASP A 241 -10.86 -16.98 -23.89
CA ASP A 241 -11.26 -18.32 -24.28
C ASP A 241 -10.56 -19.40 -23.46
N LYS A 242 -9.27 -19.20 -23.12
CA LYS A 242 -8.46 -20.24 -22.47
C LYS A 242 -8.27 -20.07 -20.98
N TYR A 243 -8.21 -18.84 -20.47
CA TYR A 243 -7.82 -18.55 -19.09
C TYR A 243 -9.00 -18.03 -18.26
N PHE A 244 -9.58 -16.89 -18.65
CA PHE A 244 -10.72 -16.29 -17.93
C PHE A 244 -11.90 -17.26 -17.83
N SER A 245 -12.24 -17.95 -18.91
CA SER A 245 -13.33 -18.93 -18.96
C SER A 245 -13.21 -20.04 -17.89
N LYS A 246 -11.99 -20.40 -17.49
CA LYS A 246 -11.69 -21.45 -16.49
C LYS A 246 -11.50 -20.92 -15.07
N ALA A 247 -11.26 -19.62 -14.90
CA ALA A 247 -11.04 -19.00 -13.60
C ALA A 247 -12.28 -19.12 -12.69
N LYS A 248 -12.03 -19.38 -11.41
CA LYS A 248 -13.09 -19.55 -10.38
C LYS A 248 -13.33 -18.30 -9.55
N PHE A 249 -12.37 -17.36 -9.51
CA PHE A 249 -12.44 -16.11 -8.78
C PHE A 249 -12.83 -16.29 -7.30
N ASN A 250 -12.14 -17.20 -6.62
CA ASN A 250 -12.43 -17.60 -5.24
C ASN A 250 -11.34 -17.21 -4.23
N GLN A 251 -10.28 -16.55 -4.70
CA GLN A 251 -9.24 -15.97 -3.86
C GLN A 251 -9.39 -14.45 -3.87
N VAL A 252 -8.97 -13.79 -2.78
CA VAL A 252 -9.08 -12.33 -2.60
C VAL A 252 -8.60 -11.58 -3.85
N ASN A 253 -7.33 -11.75 -4.26
CA ASN A 253 -6.79 -11.13 -5.48
C ASN A 253 -7.66 -11.35 -6.71
N GLN A 254 -8.09 -12.58 -6.94
CA GLN A 254 -8.91 -12.90 -8.12
C GLN A 254 -10.27 -12.19 -8.06
N THR A 255 -10.89 -12.06 -6.89
CA THR A 255 -12.14 -11.28 -6.77
C THR A 255 -11.93 -9.83 -7.14
N PHE A 256 -10.83 -9.21 -6.70
CA PHE A 256 -10.43 -7.86 -7.12
C PHE A 256 -10.16 -7.79 -8.62
N TYR A 257 -9.50 -8.80 -9.21
CA TYR A 257 -9.27 -8.83 -10.66
C TYR A 257 -10.57 -8.91 -11.46
N LEU A 258 -11.55 -9.70 -11.01
CA LEU A 258 -12.86 -9.76 -11.66
C LEU A 258 -13.59 -8.43 -11.55
N PHE A 259 -13.48 -7.76 -10.39
CA PHE A 259 -14.10 -6.45 -10.16
C PHE A 259 -13.48 -5.38 -11.06
N ASN A 260 -12.16 -5.23 -11.04
CA ASN A 260 -11.43 -4.27 -11.89
C ASN A 260 -11.68 -4.55 -13.39
N LEU A 261 -11.67 -5.81 -13.83
CA LEU A 261 -12.00 -6.15 -15.21
C LEU A 261 -13.45 -5.79 -15.59
N ALA A 262 -14.40 -5.92 -14.65
CA ALA A 262 -15.77 -5.48 -14.86
C ALA A 262 -15.84 -3.97 -15.03
N GLU A 263 -15.23 -3.20 -14.12
CA GLU A 263 -15.14 -1.73 -14.25
C GLU A 263 -14.60 -1.33 -15.61
N PHE A 264 -13.45 -1.89 -16.00
CA PHE A 264 -12.84 -1.64 -17.30
C PHE A 264 -13.80 -1.92 -18.47
N ALA A 265 -14.51 -3.05 -18.45
CA ALA A 265 -15.43 -3.43 -19.53
C ALA A 265 -16.64 -2.51 -19.65
N PHE A 266 -17.19 -2.06 -18.52
CA PHE A 266 -18.36 -1.18 -18.49
C PHE A 266 -17.98 0.25 -18.85
N GLU A 267 -16.87 0.77 -18.34
CA GLU A 267 -16.39 2.12 -18.65
C GLU A 267 -15.95 2.27 -20.11
N ASN A 268 -15.37 1.23 -20.70
CA ASN A 268 -14.98 1.23 -22.11
C ASN A 268 -16.10 0.77 -23.07
N THR A 269 -17.32 0.51 -22.58
CA THR A 269 -18.49 0.12 -23.39
C THR A 269 -18.30 -1.13 -24.26
N SER A 270 -17.41 -2.05 -23.88
CA SER A 270 -17.12 -3.25 -24.66
C SER A 270 -18.18 -4.33 -24.45
N ILE A 271 -19.17 -4.40 -25.35
CA ILE A 271 -20.33 -5.32 -25.24
C ILE A 271 -19.89 -6.81 -25.15
N ASP A 272 -18.93 -7.24 -25.97
CA ASP A 272 -18.42 -8.63 -25.93
C ASP A 272 -17.82 -8.96 -24.55
N MET A 273 -17.01 -8.05 -24.01
CA MET A 273 -16.36 -8.21 -22.72
C MET A 273 -17.37 -8.20 -21.58
N GLN A 274 -18.33 -7.27 -21.60
CA GLN A 274 -19.44 -7.22 -20.65
C GLN A 274 -20.21 -8.54 -20.63
N ASN A 275 -20.56 -9.09 -21.80
CA ASN A 275 -21.26 -10.37 -21.89
C ASN A 275 -20.46 -11.53 -21.27
N LYS A 276 -19.16 -11.59 -21.54
CA LYS A 276 -18.25 -12.62 -20.98
C LYS A 276 -18.15 -12.49 -19.46
N ILE A 277 -18.03 -11.27 -18.94
CA ILE A 277 -17.94 -10.99 -17.50
C ILE A 277 -19.25 -11.29 -16.80
N LEU A 278 -20.39 -10.85 -17.33
CA LEU A 278 -21.71 -11.15 -16.77
C LEU A 278 -21.99 -12.66 -16.75
N LYS A 279 -21.63 -13.38 -17.81
CA LYS A 279 -21.71 -14.85 -17.82
C LYS A 279 -20.85 -15.47 -16.72
N LYS A 280 -19.67 -14.91 -16.46
CA LYS A 280 -18.79 -15.38 -15.39
C LYS A 280 -19.38 -15.09 -14.01
N LEU A 281 -19.88 -13.88 -13.77
CA LEU A 281 -20.53 -13.49 -12.50
C LEU A 281 -21.75 -14.37 -12.18
N LYS A 282 -22.50 -14.81 -13.19
CA LYS A 282 -23.63 -15.75 -13.02
C LYS A 282 -23.20 -17.19 -12.68
N THR A 283 -22.03 -17.60 -13.13
CA THR A 283 -21.56 -18.99 -13.01
C THR A 283 -20.51 -19.19 -11.90
N THR A 284 -19.99 -18.11 -11.33
CA THR A 284 -19.04 -18.14 -10.21
C THR A 284 -19.56 -17.24 -9.10
N LYS A 285 -19.48 -17.70 -7.85
CA LYS A 285 -19.97 -16.98 -6.67
C LYS A 285 -18.88 -16.50 -5.71
N GLY A 286 -17.61 -16.77 -6.03
CA GLY A 286 -16.49 -16.43 -5.15
C GLY A 286 -16.38 -14.92 -4.86
N TRP A 287 -16.86 -14.09 -5.78
CA TRP A 287 -16.90 -12.63 -5.64
C TRP A 287 -17.96 -12.12 -4.66
N GLU A 288 -19.05 -12.86 -4.43
CA GLU A 288 -20.18 -12.41 -3.60
C GLU A 288 -19.74 -12.14 -2.15
N LYS A 289 -18.84 -12.97 -1.62
CA LYS A 289 -18.38 -12.88 -0.23
C LYS A 289 -17.44 -11.70 0.00
N GLU A 290 -16.44 -11.55 -0.87
CA GLU A 290 -15.36 -10.57 -0.67
C GLU A 290 -15.77 -9.18 -1.17
N LEU A 291 -16.49 -9.09 -2.30
CA LEU A 291 -16.77 -7.82 -2.99
C LEU A 291 -18.24 -7.64 -3.40
N GLY A 292 -19.18 -8.44 -2.88
CA GLY A 292 -20.60 -8.37 -3.25
C GLY A 292 -21.18 -6.95 -3.16
N GLY A 293 -20.91 -6.24 -2.05
CA GLY A 293 -21.36 -4.85 -1.88
C GLY A 293 -20.73 -3.87 -2.89
N SER A 294 -19.46 -4.05 -3.23
CA SER A 294 -18.77 -3.23 -4.24
C SER A 294 -19.34 -3.48 -5.63
N PHE A 295 -19.56 -4.74 -6.02
CA PHE A 295 -20.22 -5.09 -7.28
C PHE A 295 -21.63 -4.51 -7.37
N ASP A 296 -22.43 -4.62 -6.31
CA ASP A 296 -23.78 -4.08 -6.27
C ASP A 296 -23.79 -2.56 -6.49
N ALA A 297 -22.93 -1.84 -5.76
CA ALA A 297 -22.90 -0.39 -5.79
C ALA A 297 -22.28 0.16 -7.09
N GLN A 298 -21.14 -0.37 -7.50
CA GLN A 298 -20.28 0.23 -8.52
C GLN A 298 -20.49 -0.35 -9.91
N ILE A 299 -21.04 -1.56 -10.02
CA ILE A 299 -21.34 -2.21 -11.29
C ILE A 299 -22.85 -2.31 -11.50
N PHE A 300 -23.58 -3.05 -10.65
CA PHE A 300 -24.96 -3.42 -10.97
C PHE A 300 -25.92 -2.23 -10.89
N LYS A 301 -25.86 -1.43 -9.83
CA LYS A 301 -26.69 -0.22 -9.72
C LYS A 301 -26.27 0.84 -10.73
N LYS A 302 -24.96 1.12 -10.85
CA LYS A 302 -24.40 2.14 -11.77
C LYS A 302 -24.82 1.90 -13.22
N TYR A 303 -24.82 0.64 -13.67
CA TYR A 303 -25.11 0.27 -15.06
C TYR A 303 -26.45 -0.45 -15.25
N ASN A 304 -27.34 -0.42 -14.25
CA ASN A 304 -28.69 -1.02 -14.28
C ASN A 304 -28.72 -2.50 -14.70
N ILE A 305 -27.86 -3.31 -14.08
CA ILE A 305 -27.70 -4.74 -14.38
C ILE A 305 -28.48 -5.57 -13.36
N LYS A 306 -29.15 -6.61 -13.85
CA LYS A 306 -29.74 -7.66 -13.01
C LYS A 306 -29.03 -8.98 -13.29
N LEU A 307 -28.38 -9.52 -12.27
CA LEU A 307 -27.71 -10.82 -12.34
C LEU A 307 -28.68 -11.99 -12.12
#